data_AF-A0A3D2R1W6-F1
#
_entry.id   AF-A0A3D2R1W6-F1
#
_cell.length_a   1.000
_cell.length_b   1.000
_cell.length_c   1.000
_cell.angle_alpha   90.00
_cell.angle_beta   90.00
_cell.angle_gamma   90.00
#
_symmetry.space_group_name_H-M   'P 1'
#
loop_
_entity.id
_entity.type
_entity.pdbx_description
1 polymer ?
#
loop_
_entity_poly.entity_id
_entity_poly.type
_entity_poly.pdbx_seq_one_letter_code
_entity_poly.pdbx_strand_id
1 'polypeptide(L)'
;QQGFNVSNTGYFVYVNGDQHFQDGMLEADADAANMKFDVQLIEYEGNSDWVEQAILDVKACLDSSDCPDHADSGFGPKGDKQCEYAELFDRMKEHDL
;
A
#
# COMPACT_ATOMS: atom_id res chain seq x y z
N GLN A 1 8.84 -11.73 18.61
CA GLN A 1 7.53 -12.44 18.57
C GLN A 1 7.11 -12.85 19.98
N GLN A 2 5.81 -12.81 20.30
CA GLN A 2 5.30 -13.18 21.63
C GLN A 2 5.19 -14.70 21.88
N GLY A 3 5.94 -15.53 21.14
CA GLY A 3 5.96 -16.99 21.33
C GLY A 3 4.71 -17.75 20.91
N PHE A 4 3.76 -17.11 20.22
CA PHE A 4 2.60 -17.78 19.65
C PHE A 4 2.99 -18.59 18.41
N ASN A 5 2.40 -19.78 18.27
CA ASN A 5 2.51 -20.58 17.05
C ASN A 5 1.57 -20.01 15.98
N VAL A 6 2.11 -19.17 15.10
CA VAL A 6 1.37 -18.49 14.03
C VAL A 6 1.93 -18.94 12.68
N SER A 7 1.04 -19.19 11.72
CA SER A 7 1.42 -19.50 10.34
C SER A 7 2.04 -18.27 9.65
N ASN A 8 3.14 -18.47 8.90
CA ASN A 8 3.70 -17.42 8.04
C ASN A 8 2.81 -17.16 6.81
N THR A 9 1.97 -18.12 6.43
CA THR A 9 1.01 -17.97 5.34
C THR A 9 -0.24 -17.25 5.83
N GLY A 10 -0.53 -16.11 5.23
CA GLY A 10 -1.82 -15.42 5.26
C GLY A 10 -2.59 -15.61 3.95
N TYR A 11 -3.90 -15.38 3.99
CA TYR A 11 -4.76 -15.47 2.81
C TYR A 11 -5.55 -14.18 2.63
N PHE A 12 -5.60 -13.71 1.39
CA PHE A 12 -6.47 -12.60 1.00
C PHE A 12 -7.62 -13.15 0.17
N VAL A 13 -8.85 -12.89 0.61
CA VAL A 13 -10.05 -13.20 -0.16
C VAL A 13 -10.40 -11.98 -1.00
N TYR A 14 -10.36 -12.14 -2.31
CA TYR A 14 -10.76 -11.12 -3.26
C TYR A 14 -12.05 -11.56 -3.96
N VAL A 15 -13.05 -10.69 -3.96
CA VAL A 15 -14.39 -10.98 -4.47
C VAL A 15 -14.76 -9.92 -5.49
N ASN A 16 -14.91 -10.32 -6.75
CA ASN A 16 -15.30 -9.44 -7.84
C ASN A 16 -16.73 -9.76 -8.30
N GLY A 17 -17.60 -8.77 -8.25
CA GLY A 17 -18.94 -8.88 -8.87
C GLY A 17 -18.82 -8.74 -10.37
N ASP A 18 -19.21 -9.78 -11.12
CA ASP A 18 -19.25 -9.74 -12.58
C ASP A 18 -20.68 -9.42 -13.03
N GLN A 19 -20.85 -8.18 -13.48
CA GLN A 19 -22.11 -7.69 -14.05
C GLN A 19 -22.13 -7.69 -15.59
N HIS A 20 -20.99 -7.97 -16.24
CA HIS A 20 -20.79 -7.63 -17.65
C HIS A 20 -20.67 -8.86 -18.57
N PHE A 21 -20.18 -9.99 -18.05
CA PHE A 21 -19.85 -11.15 -18.89
C PHE A 21 -20.77 -12.35 -18.71
N GLN A 22 -21.77 -12.28 -17.82
CA GLN A 22 -22.70 -13.38 -17.60
C GLN A 22 -24.16 -13.00 -17.86
N ASP A 23 -24.79 -13.73 -18.79
CA ASP A 23 -26.22 -13.68 -19.02
C ASP A 23 -27.00 -14.15 -17.78
N GLY A 24 -28.19 -13.59 -17.57
CA GLY A 24 -29.08 -13.93 -16.46
C GLY A 24 -28.88 -13.10 -15.19
N MET A 25 -28.13 -12.00 -15.27
CA MET A 25 -28.06 -10.98 -14.20
C MET A 25 -29.40 -10.26 -14.00
N LEU A 26 -30.12 -9.97 -15.08
CA LEU A 26 -31.46 -9.37 -15.06
C LEU A 26 -32.46 -10.33 -15.69
N GLU A 27 -33.59 -10.54 -15.02
CA GLU A 27 -34.72 -11.30 -15.55
C GLU A 27 -35.71 -10.33 -16.20
N ALA A 28 -36.15 -10.62 -17.43
CA ALA A 28 -36.91 -9.66 -18.24
C ALA A 28 -38.30 -9.32 -17.67
N ASP A 29 -38.95 -10.26 -16.99
CA ASP A 29 -40.32 -10.15 -16.51
C ASP A 29 -40.42 -10.16 -14.97
N ALA A 30 -39.33 -9.80 -14.27
CA ALA A 30 -39.30 -9.75 -12.81
C ALA A 30 -38.51 -8.54 -12.31
N ASP A 31 -38.97 -7.94 -11.21
CA ASP A 31 -38.21 -6.93 -10.46
C ASP A 31 -37.11 -7.58 -9.60
N ALA A 32 -36.28 -8.42 -10.21
CA ALA A 32 -35.26 -9.24 -9.56
C ALA A 32 -33.99 -9.35 -10.41
N ALA A 33 -32.85 -9.49 -9.73
CA ALA A 33 -31.53 -9.60 -10.37
C ALA A 33 -30.63 -10.60 -9.62
N ASN A 34 -29.78 -11.32 -10.34
CA ASN A 34 -28.85 -12.31 -9.81
C ASN A 34 -27.40 -11.88 -10.04
N MET A 35 -26.70 -11.45 -8.99
CA MET A 35 -25.28 -11.10 -9.07
C MET A 35 -24.38 -12.30 -8.80
N LYS A 36 -23.45 -12.57 -9.73
CA LYS A 36 -22.44 -13.60 -9.58
C LYS A 36 -21.11 -12.99 -9.18
N PHE A 37 -20.38 -13.72 -8.35
CA PHE A 37 -19.09 -13.29 -7.84
C PHE A 37 -18.00 -14.28 -8.22
N ASP A 38 -16.91 -13.79 -8.79
CA ASP A 38 -15.65 -14.52 -8.89
C ASP A 38 -14.90 -14.35 -7.57
N VAL A 39 -14.51 -15.46 -6.96
CA VAL A 39 -13.81 -15.47 -5.66
C VAL A 39 -12.41 -16.02 -5.87
N GLN A 40 -11.42 -15.25 -5.45
CA GLN A 40 -10.02 -15.61 -5.50
C GLN A 40 -9.46 -15.66 -4.08
N LEU A 41 -8.82 -16.76 -3.74
CA LEU A 41 -8.06 -16.89 -2.50
C LEU A 41 -6.58 -16.78 -2.84
N ILE A 42 -5.97 -15.67 -2.43
CA ILE A 42 -4.57 -15.36 -2.72
C ILE A 42 -3.75 -15.73 -1.49
N GLU A 43 -2.88 -16.73 -1.64
CA GLU A 43 -1.91 -17.11 -0.63
C GLU A 43 -0.75 -16.11 -0.60
N TYR A 44 -0.34 -15.69 0.59
CA TYR A 44 0.79 -14.79 0.77
C TYR A 44 1.64 -15.23 1.97
N GLU A 45 2.91 -15.52 1.72
CA GLU A 45 3.88 -15.79 2.78
C GLU A 45 4.44 -14.46 3.30
N GLY A 46 4.17 -14.16 4.56
CA GLY A 46 4.65 -12.95 5.21
C GLY A 46 6.16 -13.00 5.44
N ASN A 47 6.87 -11.96 5.00
CA ASN A 47 8.27 -11.73 5.34
C ASN A 47 8.40 -10.47 6.21
N SER A 48 8.94 -10.63 7.42
CA SER A 48 9.21 -9.56 8.37
C SER A 48 10.70 -9.32 8.61
N ASP A 49 11.60 -9.97 7.88
CA ASP A 49 13.05 -9.92 8.07
C ASP A 49 13.61 -8.49 7.94
N TRP A 50 12.96 -7.66 7.12
CA TRP A 50 13.34 -6.26 6.92
C TRP A 50 12.98 -5.33 8.10
N VAL A 51 12.02 -5.73 8.95
CA VAL A 51 11.42 -4.84 9.96
C VAL A 51 12.44 -4.44 11.03
N GLU A 52 13.21 -5.41 11.53
CA GLU A 52 14.18 -5.14 12.60
C GLU A 52 15.28 -4.19 12.13
N GLN A 53 15.87 -4.44 10.96
CA GLN A 53 16.90 -3.59 10.40
C GLN A 53 16.36 -2.18 10.11
N ALA A 54 15.15 -2.07 9.55
CA ALA A 54 14.53 -0.76 9.29
C ALA A 54 14.34 0.08 10.58
N ILE A 55 13.97 -0.55 11.70
CA ILE A 55 13.85 0.14 12.99
C ILE A 55 15.22 0.62 13.49
N LEU A 56 16.25 -0.21 13.37
CA LEU A 56 17.62 0.15 13.76
C LEU A 56 18.15 1.32 12.91
N ASP A 57 17.89 1.29 11.60
CA ASP A 57 18.32 2.33 10.66
C ASP A 57 17.63 3.67 10.97
N VAL A 58 16.32 3.66 11.24
CA VAL A 58 15.57 4.87 11.64
C VAL A 58 16.13 5.44 12.94
N LYS A 59 16.43 4.60 13.94
CA LYS A 59 17.04 5.05 15.19
C LYS A 59 18.41 5.68 14.95
N ALA A 60 19.27 5.03 14.17
CA ALA A 60 20.59 5.54 13.85
C ALA A 60 20.52 6.90 13.13
N CYS A 61 19.57 7.05 12.20
CA CYS A 61 19.31 8.31 11.52
C CYS A 61 18.88 9.43 12.49
N LEU A 62 18.00 9.13 13.45
CA LEU A 62 17.51 10.11 14.42
C LEU A 62 18.55 10.51 15.48
N ASP A 63 19.43 9.58 15.86
CA ASP A 63 20.52 9.83 16.82
C ASP A 63 21.74 10.51 16.15
N SER A 64 21.75 10.63 14.82
CA SER A 64 22.82 11.29 14.05
C SER A 64 22.90 12.78 14.36
N SER A 65 24.12 13.31 14.51
CA SER A 65 24.35 14.76 14.56
C SER A 65 24.17 15.42 13.19
N ASP A 66 24.36 14.65 12.13
CA ASP A 66 24.27 15.12 10.76
C ASP A 66 22.84 14.89 10.26
N CYS A 67 22.18 15.98 9.85
CA CYS A 67 20.85 15.92 9.25
C CYS A 67 20.95 15.24 7.88
N PRO A 68 20.15 14.20 7.60
CA PRO A 68 20.15 13.55 6.30
C PRO A 68 19.61 14.49 5.21
N ASP A 69 20.01 14.21 3.97
CA ASP A 69 19.45 14.90 2.81
C ASP A 69 17.95 14.64 2.69
N HIS A 70 17.23 15.65 2.24
CA HIS A 70 15.79 15.56 2.01
C HIS A 70 15.50 14.66 0.80
N ALA A 71 14.36 13.96 0.83
CA ALA A 71 13.95 13.11 -0.28
C ALA A 71 13.55 13.94 -1.52
N ASP A 72 14.11 13.60 -2.68
CA ASP A 72 13.74 14.23 -3.96
C ASP A 72 12.41 13.69 -4.52
N SER A 73 12.03 12.48 -4.14
CA SER A 73 10.80 11.80 -4.58
C SER A 73 10.15 11.03 -3.44
N GLY A 74 8.98 10.44 -3.68
CA GLY A 74 8.27 9.60 -2.71
C GLY A 74 6.81 9.96 -2.53
N PHE A 75 6.29 10.91 -3.31
CA PHE A 75 4.88 11.29 -3.29
C PHE A 75 4.09 10.67 -4.45
N GLY A 76 2.77 10.60 -4.29
CA GLY A 76 1.83 10.10 -5.30
C GLY A 76 1.70 8.58 -5.37
N PRO A 77 0.74 8.05 -6.16
CA PRO A 77 0.37 6.63 -6.16
C PRO A 77 1.50 5.67 -6.57
N LYS A 78 2.50 6.16 -7.30
CA LYS A 78 3.66 5.39 -7.75
C LYS A 78 4.93 5.73 -6.98
N GLY A 79 4.88 6.71 -6.06
CA GLY A 79 6.06 7.22 -5.34
C GLY A 79 7.08 7.94 -6.22
N ASP A 80 6.73 8.24 -7.48
CA ASP A 80 7.61 8.81 -8.50
C ASP A 80 7.54 10.34 -8.57
N LYS A 81 6.65 10.97 -7.79
CA LYS A 81 6.53 12.42 -7.74
C LYS A 81 7.46 13.01 -6.70
N GLN A 82 7.79 14.28 -6.92
CA GLN A 82 8.54 15.10 -5.98
C GLN A 82 7.92 15.05 -4.57
N CYS A 83 8.76 14.93 -3.55
CA CYS A 83 8.31 14.94 -2.16
C CYS A 83 7.51 16.22 -1.84
N GLU A 84 6.43 16.12 -1.06
CA GLU A 84 5.55 17.26 -0.74
C GLU A 84 6.30 18.47 -0.16
N TYR A 85 7.33 18.23 0.66
CA TYR A 85 8.13 19.29 1.27
C TYR A 85 9.22 19.84 0.35
N ALA A 86 9.57 19.14 -0.73
CA ALA A 86 10.62 19.64 -1.63
C ALA A 86 10.16 20.91 -2.36
N GLU A 87 8.87 21.04 -2.70
CA GLU A 87 8.33 22.29 -3.27
C GLU A 87 8.48 23.47 -2.29
N LEU A 88 8.23 23.26 -0.99
CA LEU A 88 8.46 24.29 0.02
C LEU A 88 9.94 24.72 0.07
N PHE A 89 10.87 23.76 0.09
CA PHE A 89 12.30 24.07 0.16
C PHE A 89 12.82 24.76 -1.09
N ASP A 90 12.33 24.36 -2.27
CA ASP A 90 12.67 25.01 -3.53
C ASP A 90 12.19 26.47 -3.52
N ARG A 91 10.97 26.72 -3.04
CA ARG A 91 10.45 28.08 -2.86
C ARG A 91 11.24 28.91 -1.85
N MET A 92 11.67 28.31 -0.74
CA MET A 92 12.51 29.02 0.24
C MET A 92 13.84 29.46 -0.38
N LYS A 93 14.49 28.56 -1.14
CA LYS A 93 15.72 28.88 -1.89
C LYS A 93 15.51 29.96 -2.96
N GLU A 94 14.39 29.93 -3.68
CA GLU A 94 14.02 30.97 -4.66
C GLU A 94 13.89 32.37 -4.05
N HIS A 95 13.64 32.45 -2.73
CA HIS A 95 13.38 33.68 -2.00
C HIS A 95 14.44 34.03 -0.94
N ASP A 96 15.61 33.37 -0.97
CA ASP A 96 16.71 33.56 0.00
C ASP A 96 16.25 33.44 1.49
N LEU A 97 15.37 32.47 1.76
CA LEU A 97 14.87 32.11 3.10
C LEU A 97 15.60 30.92 3.73
#